data_AF-A0A849ZI74-F1
#
_entry.id   AF-A0A849ZI74-F1
#
_cell.length_a   1.000
_cell.length_b   1.000
_cell.length_c   1.000
_cell.angle_alpha   90.00
_cell.angle_beta   90.00
_cell.angle_gamma   90.00
#
_symmetry.space_group_name_H-M   'P 1'
#
loop_
_entity.id
_entity.type
_entity.pdbx_description
1 polymer ?
#
loop_
_entity_poly.entity_id
_entity_poly.type
_entity_poly.pdbx_seq_one_letter_code
_entity_poly.pdbx_strand_id
1 'polypeptide(L)'
;MASLALASACDGDAEPVALEASVELLDSFSYDTGELPGSGPVQVSLKVSGSATAKVHMPAVASDGALFAAAPGTIEVSGGFFLDGTLKVDQTGLPKYDGDLPGLADVSLPISGTTPVNGFAIDEPVTVSAVIQPGDLPPIPLPGGLPGTLQLSVGEGSTIDVTLEGTCASVDGSTAAYQGTAIRAGTVNLDIAVEIDTGIAGTKSFDIGTVAIPLPEAGYDVAASAEGVSTEDAPEGAKAAPACEGPPDEEEGSGEGGAGVTPSTNKGNTTSTTSSGPGPSSTSSGNTSSTSSGNSSECSLDQHCEEGEVCRQGACKEVLELCINQTLHIGDLNLIEGDAEFGGHGPDVQVDFNPVATSSGVDVNIHVKMRETQSDWTTGERSQTFSFQGQVGSVVSPPLSWNYTDDDNSDDGLGGFEGLILSGKCSADTWGDDVCNGSNCSWCEIEVGCIRVTAP
;
A
#
# COMPACT_ATOMS: atom_id res chain seq x y z
N MET A 1 -26.80 44.64 27.11
CA MET A 1 -27.83 44.17 26.16
C MET A 1 -27.61 44.90 24.86
N ALA A 2 -26.82 44.33 23.96
CA ALA A 2 -26.68 44.80 22.59
C ALA A 2 -27.27 43.70 21.71
N SER A 3 -28.38 44.02 21.05
CA SER A 3 -29.08 43.15 20.13
C SER A 3 -28.31 43.16 18.81
N LEU A 4 -27.56 42.08 18.52
CA LEU A 4 -27.11 41.83 17.16
C LEU A 4 -28.34 41.42 16.35
N ALA A 5 -28.79 42.32 15.48
CA ALA A 5 -29.70 41.97 14.40
C ALA A 5 -28.87 41.23 13.34
N LEU A 6 -29.08 39.92 13.20
CA LEU A 6 -28.70 39.22 11.97
C LEU A 6 -29.58 39.79 10.86
N ALA A 7 -28.94 40.44 9.90
CA ALA A 7 -29.57 40.80 8.64
C ALA A 7 -29.91 39.51 7.89
N SER A 8 -31.20 39.24 7.75
CA SER A 8 -31.76 38.39 6.69
C SER A 8 -31.71 39.22 5.41
N ALA A 9 -30.88 38.82 4.45
CA ALA A 9 -30.84 39.41 3.12
C ALA A 9 -30.39 38.35 2.10
N CYS A 10 -31.23 38.21 1.05
CA CYS A 10 -31.06 37.43 -0.18
C CYS A 10 -31.39 35.93 -0.09
N ASP A 11 -32.70 35.66 -0.22
CA ASP A 11 -33.39 34.37 -0.28
C ASP A 11 -33.37 33.85 -1.74
N GLY A 12 -32.17 33.55 -2.22
CA GLY A 12 -31.90 32.92 -3.51
C GLY A 12 -30.81 31.90 -3.29
N ASP A 13 -31.12 30.83 -2.56
CA ASP A 13 -30.22 29.69 -2.43
C ASP A 13 -30.30 28.90 -3.74
N ALA A 14 -29.40 29.13 -4.72
CA ALA A 14 -29.23 28.12 -5.75
C ALA A 14 -28.83 26.82 -5.07
N GLU A 15 -29.61 25.77 -5.34
CA GLU A 15 -29.22 24.43 -5.00
C GLU A 15 -27.95 24.09 -5.80
N PRO A 16 -26.84 23.71 -5.13
CA PRO A 16 -25.63 23.28 -5.82
C PRO A 16 -25.94 22.16 -6.80
N VAL A 17 -25.38 22.25 -8.00
CA VAL A 17 -25.48 21.15 -8.97
C VAL A 17 -24.49 20.05 -8.58
N ALA A 18 -24.94 18.80 -8.55
CA ALA A 18 -24.06 17.66 -8.29
C ALA A 18 -23.47 17.15 -9.60
N LEU A 19 -22.13 17.20 -9.71
CA LEU A 19 -21.39 16.50 -10.75
C LEU A 19 -21.05 15.10 -10.25
N GLU A 20 -21.65 14.09 -10.87
CA GLU A 20 -21.47 12.68 -10.48
C GLU A 20 -20.79 11.90 -11.61
N ALA A 21 -19.77 11.13 -11.26
CA ALA A 21 -19.11 10.18 -12.15
C ALA A 21 -18.93 8.83 -11.45
N SER A 22 -18.93 7.76 -12.24
CA SER A 22 -18.72 6.39 -11.77
C SER A 22 -17.80 5.68 -12.74
N VAL A 23 -16.73 5.07 -12.23
CA VAL A 23 -15.69 4.42 -13.04
C VAL A 23 -15.38 3.04 -12.48
N GLU A 24 -15.33 2.02 -13.35
CA GLU A 24 -14.95 0.66 -12.99
C GLU A 24 -13.43 0.52 -12.92
N LEU A 25 -12.90 0.33 -11.72
CA LEU A 25 -11.47 0.34 -11.42
C LEU A 25 -10.80 -1.01 -11.62
N LEU A 26 -11.53 -2.12 -11.57
CA LEU A 26 -10.97 -3.47 -11.69
C LEU A 26 -11.55 -4.21 -12.90
N ASP A 27 -12.08 -3.48 -13.88
CA ASP A 27 -12.53 -4.11 -15.12
C ASP A 27 -11.36 -4.91 -15.73
N SER A 28 -11.63 -6.17 -16.05
CA SER A 28 -10.66 -7.16 -16.53
C SER A 28 -9.50 -7.54 -15.59
N PHE A 29 -9.45 -7.08 -14.33
CA PHE A 29 -8.39 -7.50 -13.42
C PHE A 29 -8.47 -9.00 -13.11
N SER A 30 -7.39 -9.72 -13.41
CA SER A 30 -7.22 -11.12 -13.10
C SER A 30 -5.75 -11.39 -12.83
N TYR A 31 -5.45 -12.01 -11.70
CA TYR A 31 -4.11 -12.45 -11.32
C TYR A 31 -4.13 -13.94 -10.99
N ASP A 32 -3.12 -14.68 -11.44
CA ASP A 32 -2.95 -16.11 -11.14
C ASP A 32 -1.65 -16.28 -10.37
N THR A 33 -1.71 -16.89 -9.19
CA THR A 33 -0.55 -17.10 -8.34
C THR A 33 0.40 -18.17 -8.85
N GLY A 34 -0.03 -19.00 -9.81
CA GLY A 34 0.61 -20.28 -10.13
C GLY A 34 0.47 -21.29 -8.98
N GLU A 35 1.09 -22.47 -9.12
CA GLU A 35 1.13 -23.48 -8.05
C GLU A 35 2.05 -23.02 -6.91
N LEU A 36 1.54 -23.05 -5.67
CA LEU A 36 2.23 -22.66 -4.45
C LEU A 36 2.17 -23.78 -3.39
N PRO A 37 3.32 -24.17 -2.79
CA PRO A 37 4.65 -23.92 -3.32
C PRO A 37 4.80 -24.52 -4.74
N GLY A 38 5.75 -24.00 -5.52
CA GLY A 38 5.99 -24.46 -6.90
C GLY A 38 6.38 -25.94 -7.02
N SER A 39 6.67 -26.59 -5.89
CA SER A 39 6.82 -28.04 -5.77
C SER A 39 6.45 -28.47 -4.35
N GLY A 40 5.78 -29.60 -4.20
CA GLY A 40 5.46 -30.15 -2.88
C GLY A 40 4.39 -31.24 -2.97
N PRO A 41 4.13 -31.96 -1.87
CA PRO A 41 3.06 -32.95 -1.83
C PRO A 41 1.66 -32.31 -1.77
N VAL A 42 1.57 -31.02 -1.44
CA VAL A 42 0.35 -30.21 -1.46
C VAL A 42 0.69 -28.90 -2.16
N GLN A 43 -0.08 -28.54 -3.18
CA GLN A 43 0.08 -27.29 -3.93
C GLN A 43 -1.28 -26.65 -4.16
N VAL A 44 -1.36 -25.33 -4.08
CA VAL A 44 -2.56 -24.53 -4.32
C VAL A 44 -2.25 -23.51 -5.41
N SER A 45 -3.15 -23.32 -6.36
CA SER A 45 -3.12 -22.18 -7.28
C SER A 45 -4.40 -21.39 -7.07
N LEU A 46 -4.26 -20.08 -6.87
CA LEU A 46 -5.36 -19.15 -6.72
C LEU A 46 -5.40 -18.21 -7.91
N LYS A 47 -6.59 -18.03 -8.46
CA LYS A 47 -6.90 -16.98 -9.41
C LYS A 47 -7.74 -15.92 -8.71
N VAL A 48 -7.20 -14.72 -8.59
CA VAL A 48 -7.86 -13.58 -7.96
C VAL A 48 -8.39 -12.67 -9.05
N SER A 49 -9.68 -12.40 -9.00
CA SER A 49 -10.35 -11.41 -9.84
C SER A 49 -11.03 -10.38 -8.95
N GLY A 50 -11.42 -9.23 -9.49
CA GLY A 50 -12.08 -8.20 -8.68
C GLY A 50 -13.02 -7.33 -9.48
N SER A 51 -13.93 -6.70 -8.76
CA SER A 51 -14.77 -5.63 -9.28
C SER A 51 -14.74 -4.49 -8.29
N ALA A 52 -14.42 -3.29 -8.73
CA ALA A 52 -14.42 -2.11 -7.90
C ALA A 52 -14.91 -0.90 -8.69
N THR A 53 -15.61 0.00 -8.02
CA THR A 53 -16.14 1.23 -8.60
C THR A 53 -15.68 2.42 -7.77
N ALA A 54 -15.08 3.42 -8.42
CA ALA A 54 -14.92 4.76 -7.86
C ALA A 54 -16.13 5.60 -8.23
N LYS A 55 -16.79 6.19 -7.23
CA LYS A 55 -17.83 7.20 -7.40
C LYS A 55 -17.29 8.54 -6.95
N VAL A 56 -17.38 9.53 -7.83
CA VAL A 56 -16.99 10.90 -7.56
C VAL A 56 -18.25 11.74 -7.51
N HIS A 57 -18.41 12.50 -6.43
CA HIS A 57 -19.52 13.44 -6.23
C HIS A 57 -18.93 14.82 -5.92
N MET A 58 -19.19 15.80 -6.78
CA MET A 58 -18.67 17.17 -6.65
C MET A 58 -19.81 18.18 -6.71
N PRO A 59 -20.21 18.76 -5.57
CA PRO A 59 -21.16 19.88 -5.54
C PRO A 59 -20.52 21.13 -6.17
N ALA A 60 -21.23 21.75 -7.10
CA ALA A 60 -20.74 22.90 -7.86
C ALA A 60 -21.78 24.01 -8.00
N VAL A 61 -21.30 25.25 -8.18
CA VAL A 61 -22.10 26.45 -8.51
C VAL A 61 -21.47 27.12 -9.71
N ALA A 62 -22.31 27.60 -10.64
CA ALA A 62 -21.85 28.40 -11.78
C ALA A 62 -21.97 29.90 -11.49
N SER A 63 -20.93 30.66 -11.82
CA SER A 63 -20.93 32.13 -11.78
C SER A 63 -20.13 32.67 -12.96
N ASP A 64 -20.68 33.63 -13.70
CA ASP A 64 -19.99 34.32 -14.81
C ASP A 64 -19.31 33.39 -15.84
N GLY A 65 -19.92 32.23 -16.14
CA GLY A 65 -19.38 31.25 -17.09
C GLY A 65 -18.23 30.38 -16.56
N ALA A 66 -17.95 30.45 -15.25
CA ALA A 66 -17.01 29.60 -14.55
C ALA A 66 -17.71 28.68 -13.55
N LEU A 67 -17.08 27.54 -13.25
CA LEU A 67 -17.55 26.60 -12.25
C LEU A 67 -16.72 26.72 -10.97
N PHE A 68 -17.42 26.74 -9.83
CA PHE A 68 -16.84 26.82 -8.50
C PHE A 68 -17.32 25.63 -7.67
N ALA A 69 -16.45 25.07 -6.85
CA ALA A 69 -16.89 24.05 -5.88
C ALA A 69 -17.75 24.71 -4.81
N ALA A 70 -18.93 24.15 -4.56
CA ALA A 70 -19.92 24.70 -3.63
C ALA A 70 -19.72 24.20 -2.19
N ALA A 71 -19.16 22.98 -2.07
CA ALA A 71 -18.87 22.29 -0.83
C ALA A 71 -17.77 21.24 -1.09
N PRO A 72 -17.15 20.67 -0.05
CA PRO A 72 -16.33 19.47 -0.21
C PRO A 72 -17.13 18.38 -0.92
N GLY A 73 -16.56 17.85 -2.00
CA GLY A 73 -17.05 16.66 -2.66
C GLY A 73 -16.60 15.39 -1.93
N THR A 74 -16.87 14.24 -2.53
CA THR A 74 -16.44 12.93 -2.03
C THR A 74 -15.99 12.04 -3.17
N ILE A 75 -14.93 11.27 -2.92
CA ILE A 75 -14.62 10.06 -3.69
C ILE A 75 -14.90 8.84 -2.80
N GLU A 76 -15.68 7.90 -3.32
CA GLU A 76 -16.02 6.62 -2.68
C GLU A 76 -15.54 5.47 -3.56
N VAL A 77 -14.80 4.54 -2.98
CA VAL A 77 -14.39 3.29 -3.61
C VAL A 77 -15.15 2.16 -2.94
N SER A 78 -15.82 1.31 -3.73
CA SER A 78 -16.54 0.14 -3.23
C SER A 78 -16.38 -1.04 -4.20
N GLY A 79 -16.45 -2.27 -3.68
CA GLY A 79 -16.33 -3.46 -4.51
C GLY A 79 -15.89 -4.69 -3.73
N GLY A 80 -15.14 -5.56 -4.39
CA GLY A 80 -14.43 -6.65 -3.75
C GLY A 80 -13.61 -7.52 -4.70
N PHE A 81 -12.86 -8.46 -4.11
CA PHE A 81 -12.18 -9.52 -4.83
C PHE A 81 -12.92 -10.84 -4.70
N PHE A 82 -12.77 -11.67 -5.73
CA PHE A 82 -13.30 -13.02 -5.84
C PHE A 82 -12.16 -13.99 -6.07
N LEU A 83 -12.25 -15.15 -5.45
CA LEU A 83 -11.24 -16.20 -5.50
C LEU A 83 -11.76 -17.38 -6.32
N ASP A 84 -10.90 -17.90 -7.17
CA ASP A 84 -11.03 -19.21 -7.79
C ASP A 84 -9.69 -19.94 -7.59
N GLY A 85 -9.64 -21.25 -7.77
CA GLY A 85 -8.39 -21.96 -7.57
C GLY A 85 -8.46 -23.46 -7.77
N THR A 86 -7.27 -24.05 -7.82
CA THR A 86 -7.07 -25.50 -7.92
C THR A 86 -6.20 -26.00 -6.78
N LEU A 87 -6.45 -27.24 -6.37
CA LEU A 87 -5.66 -27.95 -5.38
C LEU A 87 -5.05 -29.18 -6.03
N LYS A 88 -3.79 -29.44 -5.67
CA LYS A 88 -3.07 -30.65 -6.05
C LYS A 88 -2.47 -31.29 -4.82
N VAL A 89 -2.81 -32.56 -4.59
CA VAL A 89 -2.35 -33.37 -3.46
C VAL A 89 -1.75 -34.66 -3.99
N ASP A 90 -0.45 -34.84 -3.79
CA ASP A 90 0.30 -36.08 -4.02
C ASP A 90 1.06 -36.49 -2.74
N GLN A 91 0.33 -36.58 -1.63
CA GLN A 91 0.85 -36.98 -0.34
C GLN A 91 0.62 -38.48 -0.10
N THR A 92 1.68 -39.20 0.29
CA THR A 92 1.57 -40.63 0.60
C THR A 92 0.57 -40.88 1.74
N GLY A 93 -0.34 -41.82 1.53
CA GLY A 93 -1.38 -42.18 2.50
C GLY A 93 -2.72 -41.46 2.30
N LEU A 94 -2.80 -40.50 1.37
CA LEU A 94 -4.04 -39.80 1.00
C LEU A 94 -4.45 -40.14 -0.45
N PRO A 95 -5.75 -40.03 -0.80
CA PRO A 95 -6.18 -40.02 -2.19
C PRO A 95 -5.46 -38.92 -2.96
N LYS A 96 -4.93 -39.24 -4.15
CA LYS A 96 -4.39 -38.21 -5.04
C LYS A 96 -5.51 -37.30 -5.51
N TYR A 97 -5.24 -36.00 -5.57
CA TYR A 97 -6.18 -35.00 -6.05
C TYR A 97 -5.47 -34.00 -6.95
N ASP A 98 -6.12 -33.58 -8.02
CA ASP A 98 -5.66 -32.56 -8.96
C ASP A 98 -6.91 -31.99 -9.65
N GLY A 99 -7.35 -30.80 -9.24
CA GLY A 99 -8.58 -30.19 -9.75
C GLY A 99 -9.04 -28.95 -8.98
N ASP A 100 -10.23 -28.45 -9.33
CA ASP A 100 -10.80 -27.19 -8.82
C ASP A 100 -11.20 -27.26 -7.33
N LEU A 101 -11.07 -26.14 -6.62
CA LEU A 101 -11.47 -25.96 -5.23
C LEU A 101 -12.90 -25.37 -5.14
N PRO A 102 -13.95 -26.20 -4.97
CA PRO A 102 -15.31 -25.70 -4.88
C PRO A 102 -15.51 -24.84 -3.63
N GLY A 103 -16.31 -23.78 -3.73
CA GLY A 103 -16.64 -22.88 -2.62
C GLY A 103 -15.74 -21.64 -2.53
N LEU A 104 -14.59 -21.60 -3.22
CA LEU A 104 -13.78 -20.38 -3.31
C LEU A 104 -14.54 -19.22 -3.96
N ALA A 105 -15.37 -19.51 -4.97
CA ALA A 105 -16.17 -18.50 -5.67
C ALA A 105 -17.21 -17.81 -4.76
N ASP A 106 -17.56 -18.43 -3.61
CA ASP A 106 -18.47 -17.84 -2.63
C ASP A 106 -17.73 -16.91 -1.65
N VAL A 107 -16.38 -16.87 -1.69
CA VAL A 107 -15.55 -16.00 -0.86
C VAL A 107 -15.41 -14.65 -1.55
N SER A 108 -15.94 -13.62 -0.90
CA SER A 108 -15.77 -12.23 -1.31
C SER A 108 -14.91 -11.47 -0.31
N LEU A 109 -13.94 -10.70 -0.80
CA LEU A 109 -13.14 -9.77 0.00
C LEU A 109 -13.68 -8.35 -0.20
N PRO A 110 -14.61 -7.86 0.64
CA PRO A 110 -15.20 -6.54 0.43
C PRO A 110 -14.16 -5.45 0.62
N ILE A 111 -14.26 -4.42 -0.21
CA ILE A 111 -13.45 -3.21 -0.10
C ILE A 111 -14.39 -2.02 0.04
N SER A 112 -13.99 -1.05 0.86
CA SER A 112 -14.66 0.23 0.96
C SER A 112 -13.69 1.31 1.41
N GLY A 113 -13.71 2.45 0.76
CA GLY A 113 -12.95 3.65 1.14
C GLY A 113 -13.74 4.89 0.79
N THR A 114 -13.64 5.93 1.60
CA THR A 114 -14.23 7.23 1.30
C THR A 114 -13.31 8.34 1.75
N THR A 115 -13.18 9.40 0.96
CA THR A 115 -12.33 10.55 1.29
C THR A 115 -12.99 11.82 0.76
N PRO A 116 -13.03 12.90 1.56
CA PRO A 116 -13.52 14.18 1.09
C PRO A 116 -12.58 14.77 0.03
N VAL A 117 -13.15 15.41 -0.98
CA VAL A 117 -12.42 16.11 -2.04
C VAL A 117 -12.65 17.61 -1.87
N ASN A 118 -11.59 18.37 -1.64
CA ASN A 118 -11.69 19.83 -1.62
C ASN A 118 -11.60 20.34 -3.06
N GLY A 119 -12.63 21.06 -3.52
CA GLY A 119 -12.65 21.57 -4.88
C GLY A 119 -12.90 20.47 -5.93
N PHE A 120 -12.18 20.54 -7.04
CA PHE A 120 -12.28 19.60 -8.17
C PHE A 120 -11.03 18.71 -8.31
N ALA A 121 -10.16 18.65 -7.29
CA ALA A 121 -8.86 17.99 -7.33
C ALA A 121 -7.95 18.45 -8.50
N ILE A 122 -8.07 19.71 -8.92
CA ILE A 122 -7.25 20.33 -9.97
C ILE A 122 -6.01 20.93 -9.32
N ASP A 123 -4.83 20.61 -9.85
CA ASP A 123 -3.50 20.94 -9.29
C ASP A 123 -3.20 20.29 -7.91
N GLU A 124 -4.20 19.69 -7.26
CA GLU A 124 -4.09 19.02 -5.96
C GLU A 124 -4.80 17.65 -6.01
N PRO A 125 -4.08 16.60 -6.43
CA PRO A 125 -4.61 15.23 -6.46
C PRO A 125 -5.12 14.77 -5.08
N VAL A 126 -6.21 14.01 -5.07
CA VAL A 126 -6.77 13.43 -3.84
C VAL A 126 -6.72 11.91 -3.90
N THR A 127 -6.06 11.29 -2.93
CA THR A 127 -5.98 9.82 -2.83
C THR A 127 -6.96 9.30 -1.78
N VAL A 128 -7.79 8.34 -2.17
CA VAL A 128 -8.58 7.51 -1.25
C VAL A 128 -7.94 6.13 -1.14
N SER A 129 -7.74 5.66 0.09
CA SER A 129 -7.28 4.30 0.36
C SER A 129 -8.46 3.45 0.84
N ALA A 130 -8.79 2.41 0.08
CA ALA A 130 -9.75 1.38 0.47
C ALA A 130 -8.97 0.20 1.07
N VAL A 131 -8.94 0.14 2.40
CA VAL A 131 -8.25 -0.91 3.16
C VAL A 131 -9.09 -2.18 3.19
N ILE A 132 -8.46 -3.31 2.85
CA ILE A 132 -9.05 -4.64 3.03
C ILE A 132 -8.70 -5.09 4.44
N GLN A 133 -9.71 -5.29 5.28
CA GLN A 133 -9.47 -5.61 6.69
C GLN A 133 -8.77 -6.97 6.81
N PRO A 134 -7.67 -7.06 7.58
CA PRO A 134 -7.04 -8.35 7.84
C PRO A 134 -7.98 -9.25 8.63
N GLY A 135 -7.89 -10.56 8.38
CA GLY A 135 -8.69 -11.54 9.09
C GLY A 135 -8.89 -12.85 8.34
N ASP A 136 -9.35 -13.85 9.09
CA ASP A 136 -9.61 -15.19 8.57
C ASP A 136 -10.85 -15.22 7.69
N LEU A 137 -10.74 -15.90 6.56
CA LEU A 137 -11.86 -16.20 5.67
C LEU A 137 -12.55 -17.49 6.11
N PRO A 138 -13.82 -17.70 5.71
CA PRO A 138 -14.49 -18.96 5.98
C PRO A 138 -13.69 -20.15 5.45
N PRO A 139 -13.48 -21.20 6.25
CA PRO A 139 -12.70 -22.37 5.82
C PRO A 139 -13.38 -23.09 4.67
N ILE A 140 -12.60 -23.49 3.66
CA ILE A 140 -13.11 -24.15 2.45
C ILE A 140 -12.86 -25.66 2.53
N PRO A 141 -13.90 -26.52 2.55
CA PRO A 141 -13.71 -27.97 2.62
C PRO A 141 -12.91 -28.51 1.43
N LEU A 142 -11.97 -29.42 1.69
CA LEU A 142 -11.17 -30.01 0.62
C LEU A 142 -12.01 -30.97 -0.26
N PRO A 143 -11.86 -30.91 -1.59
CA PRO A 143 -12.60 -31.75 -2.54
C PRO A 143 -12.07 -33.18 -2.60
N GLY A 144 -12.71 -34.02 -3.42
CA GLY A 144 -12.19 -35.36 -3.75
C GLY A 144 -12.23 -36.37 -2.59
N GLY A 145 -12.95 -36.07 -1.51
CA GLY A 145 -12.97 -36.91 -0.31
C GLY A 145 -11.72 -36.78 0.56
N LEU A 146 -10.91 -35.74 0.32
CA LEU A 146 -9.82 -35.35 1.22
C LEU A 146 -10.42 -34.83 2.53
N PRO A 147 -10.09 -35.43 3.68
CA PRO A 147 -10.49 -34.90 4.98
C PRO A 147 -9.69 -33.63 5.31
N GLY A 148 -10.34 -32.47 5.43
CA GLY A 148 -9.65 -31.22 5.80
C GLY A 148 -10.29 -29.95 5.24
N THR A 149 -9.59 -28.83 5.41
CA THR A 149 -9.98 -27.50 4.94
C THR A 149 -8.80 -26.70 4.40
N LEU A 150 -9.04 -25.88 3.38
CA LEU A 150 -8.17 -24.77 3.00
C LEU A 150 -8.52 -23.58 3.92
N GLN A 151 -7.50 -23.05 4.58
CA GLN A 151 -7.54 -21.84 5.38
C GLN A 151 -6.93 -20.70 4.58
N LEU A 152 -7.63 -19.57 4.54
CA LEU A 152 -7.17 -18.35 3.89
C LEU A 152 -7.36 -17.19 4.86
N SER A 153 -6.39 -16.29 4.93
CA SER A 153 -6.55 -15.01 5.65
C SER A 153 -6.09 -13.85 4.77
N VAL A 154 -6.71 -12.70 4.98
CA VAL A 154 -6.20 -11.44 4.43
C VAL A 154 -5.10 -10.94 5.34
N GLY A 155 -3.89 -10.79 4.77
CA GLY A 155 -2.74 -10.25 5.46
C GLY A 155 -2.82 -8.74 5.64
N GLU A 156 -2.08 -8.23 6.62
CA GLU A 156 -1.94 -6.78 6.85
C GLU A 156 -1.40 -6.04 5.62
N GLY A 157 -1.71 -4.75 5.51
CA GLY A 157 -1.23 -3.91 4.39
C GLY A 157 -1.96 -4.11 3.06
N SER A 158 -3.06 -4.87 3.04
CA SER A 158 -3.91 -5.04 1.85
C SER A 158 -4.71 -3.77 1.56
N THR A 159 -4.45 -3.10 0.44
CA THR A 159 -5.08 -1.82 0.06
C THR A 159 -5.38 -1.71 -1.43
N ILE A 160 -6.37 -0.88 -1.75
CA ILE A 160 -6.56 -0.26 -3.07
C ILE A 160 -6.51 1.25 -2.89
N ASP A 161 -5.53 1.89 -3.50
CA ASP A 161 -5.40 3.33 -3.52
C ASP A 161 -5.91 3.86 -4.86
N VAL A 162 -6.76 4.90 -4.80
CA VAL A 162 -7.27 5.59 -5.98
C VAL A 162 -6.96 7.07 -5.85
N THR A 163 -6.12 7.59 -6.74
CA THR A 163 -5.78 9.01 -6.83
C THR A 163 -6.65 9.66 -7.90
N LEU A 164 -7.46 10.63 -7.50
CA LEU A 164 -8.26 11.47 -8.40
C LEU A 164 -7.48 12.72 -8.76
N GLU A 165 -7.32 12.96 -10.07
CA GLU A 165 -6.68 14.15 -10.63
C GLU A 165 -7.66 14.87 -11.57
N GLY A 166 -8.15 16.03 -11.16
CA GLY A 166 -8.98 16.87 -12.01
C GLY A 166 -8.16 17.60 -13.06
N THR A 167 -8.64 17.64 -14.30
CA THR A 167 -8.02 18.39 -15.39
C THR A 167 -8.73 19.71 -15.63
N CYS A 168 -10.06 19.69 -15.63
CA CYS A 168 -10.87 20.88 -15.91
C CYS A 168 -12.27 20.79 -15.31
N ALA A 169 -12.88 21.95 -15.08
CA ALA A 169 -14.32 22.05 -14.85
C ALA A 169 -14.86 23.34 -15.46
N SER A 170 -15.97 23.25 -16.18
CA SER A 170 -16.50 24.38 -16.97
C SER A 170 -18.03 24.40 -16.98
N VAL A 171 -18.57 25.54 -17.42
CA VAL A 171 -19.99 25.72 -17.69
C VAL A 171 -20.13 26.19 -19.14
N ASP A 172 -20.88 25.45 -19.95
CA ASP A 172 -21.30 25.87 -21.29
C ASP A 172 -22.82 25.98 -21.34
N GLY A 173 -23.31 27.21 -21.50
CA GLY A 173 -24.74 27.52 -21.42
C GLY A 173 -25.31 27.13 -20.05
N SER A 174 -26.14 26.08 -20.02
CA SER A 174 -26.78 25.54 -18.82
C SER A 174 -26.18 24.21 -18.35
N THR A 175 -25.04 23.81 -18.89
CA THR A 175 -24.43 22.51 -18.63
C THR A 175 -23.09 22.71 -17.93
N ALA A 176 -22.96 22.18 -16.71
CA ALA A 176 -21.67 22.03 -16.05
C ALA A 176 -21.01 20.73 -16.50
N ALA A 177 -19.69 20.76 -16.68
CA ALA A 177 -18.89 19.60 -17.03
C ALA A 177 -17.61 19.55 -16.18
N TYR A 178 -17.17 18.33 -15.88
CA TYR A 178 -15.90 18.03 -15.21
C TYR A 178 -15.19 16.91 -15.96
N GLN A 179 -13.86 17.02 -16.07
CA GLN A 179 -13.00 15.96 -16.58
C GLN A 179 -11.79 15.78 -15.66
N GLY A 180 -11.38 14.54 -15.47
CA GLY A 180 -10.21 14.15 -14.70
C GLY A 180 -9.80 12.72 -14.98
N THR A 181 -8.86 12.21 -14.19
CA THR A 181 -8.39 10.83 -14.24
C THR A 181 -8.43 10.24 -12.84
N ALA A 182 -8.86 8.97 -12.72
CA ALA A 182 -8.69 8.18 -11.51
C ALA A 182 -7.55 7.17 -11.74
N ILE A 183 -6.52 7.19 -10.90
CA ILE A 183 -5.35 6.30 -10.99
C ILE A 183 -5.41 5.29 -9.85
N ARG A 184 -5.54 4.00 -10.17
CA ARG A 184 -5.63 2.91 -9.20
C ARG A 184 -4.27 2.22 -9.02
N ALA A 185 -3.83 2.01 -7.78
CA ALA A 185 -2.72 1.15 -7.39
C ALA A 185 -3.04 0.35 -6.12
N GLY A 186 -2.14 -0.53 -5.66
CA GLY A 186 -2.25 -1.21 -4.38
C GLY A 186 -1.73 -2.65 -4.40
N THR A 187 -2.05 -3.39 -3.35
CA THR A 187 -1.65 -4.79 -3.16
C THR A 187 -2.70 -5.52 -2.33
N VAL A 188 -2.94 -6.80 -2.63
CA VAL A 188 -3.72 -7.70 -1.77
C VAL A 188 -2.79 -8.78 -1.24
N ASN A 189 -2.66 -8.89 0.08
CA ASN A 189 -1.87 -9.94 0.73
C ASN A 189 -2.79 -11.06 1.19
N LEU A 190 -2.51 -12.30 0.78
CA LEU A 190 -3.25 -13.48 1.20
C LEU A 190 -2.30 -14.49 1.86
N ASP A 191 -2.59 -14.89 3.09
CA ASP A 191 -1.92 -16.03 3.72
C ASP A 191 -2.70 -17.30 3.44
N ILE A 192 -1.99 -18.37 3.12
CA ILE A 192 -2.56 -19.61 2.61
C ILE A 192 -2.05 -20.77 3.45
N ALA A 193 -2.97 -21.56 4.02
CA ALA A 193 -2.63 -22.80 4.70
C ALA A 193 -3.62 -23.92 4.34
N VAL A 194 -3.11 -25.14 4.16
CA VAL A 194 -3.95 -26.32 3.90
C VAL A 194 -3.91 -27.24 5.12
N GLU A 195 -5.06 -27.47 5.74
CA GLU A 195 -5.21 -28.38 6.86
C GLU A 195 -5.82 -29.70 6.39
N ILE A 196 -5.12 -30.81 6.62
CA ILE A 196 -5.57 -32.16 6.26
C ILE A 196 -5.70 -33.01 7.53
N ASP A 197 -6.90 -33.51 7.80
CA ASP A 197 -7.16 -34.44 8.90
C ASP A 197 -6.84 -35.88 8.48
N THR A 198 -5.68 -36.38 8.90
CA THR A 198 -5.24 -37.75 8.58
C THR A 198 -5.95 -38.83 9.41
N GLY A 199 -6.82 -38.44 10.35
CA GLY A 199 -7.55 -39.31 11.26
C GLY A 199 -6.66 -39.91 12.36
N ILE A 200 -5.67 -40.74 11.97
CA ILE A 200 -4.81 -41.47 12.91
C ILE A 200 -3.74 -40.56 13.53
N ALA A 201 -3.17 -39.64 12.74
CA ALA A 201 -2.14 -38.71 13.19
C ALA A 201 -2.68 -37.30 13.48
N GLY A 202 -4.00 -37.11 13.42
CA GLY A 202 -4.65 -35.80 13.60
C GLY A 202 -4.53 -34.90 12.37
N THR A 203 -4.81 -33.61 12.59
CA THR A 203 -4.71 -32.56 11.57
C THR A 203 -3.25 -32.21 11.32
N LYS A 204 -2.82 -32.31 10.06
CA LYS A 204 -1.55 -31.79 9.58
C LYS A 204 -1.79 -30.48 8.83
N SER A 205 -1.10 -29.43 9.23
CA SER A 205 -1.12 -28.15 8.52
C SER A 205 0.04 -28.08 7.52
N PHE A 206 -0.22 -27.52 6.34
CA PHE A 206 0.75 -27.20 5.32
C PHE A 206 0.67 -25.69 5.10
N ASP A 207 1.59 -24.95 5.72
CA ASP A 207 1.73 -23.52 5.54
C ASP A 207 2.38 -23.23 4.17
N ILE A 208 1.66 -22.50 3.32
CA ILE A 208 2.10 -22.13 1.98
C ILE A 208 2.75 -20.73 1.99
N GLY A 209 2.54 -19.95 3.06
CA GLY A 209 3.03 -18.60 3.23
C GLY A 209 2.10 -17.51 2.67
N THR A 210 2.61 -16.28 2.67
CA THR A 210 1.92 -15.08 2.21
C THR A 210 2.19 -14.82 0.73
N VAL A 211 1.13 -14.51 -0.03
CA VAL A 211 1.20 -14.12 -1.43
C VAL A 211 0.77 -12.67 -1.58
N ALA A 212 1.68 -11.83 -2.08
CA ALA A 212 1.37 -10.46 -2.46
C ALA A 212 0.87 -10.41 -3.91
N ILE A 213 -0.39 -10.02 -4.09
CA ILE A 213 -1.04 -9.85 -5.39
C ILE A 213 -0.98 -8.37 -5.76
N PRO A 214 -0.13 -7.98 -6.73
CA PRO A 214 0.03 -6.58 -7.09
C PRO A 214 -1.18 -6.07 -7.87
N LEU A 215 -1.62 -4.86 -7.54
CA LEU A 215 -2.57 -4.08 -8.35
C LEU A 215 -1.76 -3.01 -9.08
N PRO A 216 -1.30 -3.29 -10.31
CA PRO A 216 -0.45 -2.34 -11.03
C PRO A 216 -1.21 -1.03 -11.28
N GLU A 217 -0.46 0.05 -11.39
CA GLU A 217 -1.00 1.37 -11.69
C GLU A 217 -1.81 1.35 -13.00
N ALA A 218 -3.05 1.83 -12.95
CA ALA A 218 -3.89 2.03 -14.14
C ALA A 218 -4.73 3.31 -14.00
N GLY A 219 -4.73 4.13 -15.05
CA GLY A 219 -5.52 5.35 -15.15
C GLY A 219 -6.86 5.10 -15.85
N TYR A 220 -7.89 5.82 -15.41
CA TYR A 220 -9.24 5.77 -15.95
C TYR A 220 -9.79 7.17 -16.13
N ASP A 221 -10.37 7.46 -17.29
CA ASP A 221 -10.99 8.76 -17.55
C ASP A 221 -12.25 8.93 -16.68
N VAL A 222 -12.33 10.07 -16.00
CA VAL A 222 -13.48 10.47 -15.19
C VAL A 222 -14.14 11.66 -15.88
N ALA A 223 -15.40 11.51 -16.29
CA ALA A 223 -16.17 12.61 -16.85
C ALA A 223 -17.54 12.69 -16.16
N ALA A 224 -17.93 13.90 -15.76
CA ALA A 224 -19.23 14.19 -15.18
C ALA A 224 -19.85 15.38 -15.91
N SER A 225 -21.18 15.37 -16.06
CA SER A 225 -21.92 16.50 -16.59
C SER A 225 -23.26 16.64 -15.90
N ALA A 226 -23.72 17.87 -15.70
CA ALA A 226 -25.03 18.15 -15.14
C ALA A 226 -25.69 19.33 -15.86
N GLU A 227 -26.97 19.18 -16.17
CA GLU A 227 -27.79 20.22 -16.83
C GLU A 227 -28.53 21.07 -15.79
N GLY A 228 -29.06 22.21 -16.24
CA GLY A 228 -29.95 23.06 -15.44
C GLY A 228 -29.20 23.95 -14.46
N VAL A 229 -27.91 24.23 -14.70
CA VAL A 229 -27.10 25.04 -13.82
C VAL A 229 -27.56 26.50 -13.88
N SER A 230 -28.01 27.03 -12.75
CA SER A 230 -28.32 28.46 -12.59
C SER A 230 -27.02 29.24 -12.40
N THR A 231 -26.90 30.38 -13.06
CA THR A 231 -25.80 31.32 -12.83
C THR A 231 -26.13 32.16 -11.58
N GLU A 232 -25.33 32.04 -10.54
CA GLU A 232 -25.40 32.86 -9.33
C GLU A 232 -24.05 33.50 -9.02
N ASP A 233 -23.99 34.33 -7.98
CA ASP A 233 -22.73 34.91 -7.52
C ASP A 233 -21.79 33.81 -6.98
N ALA A 234 -20.51 33.86 -7.35
CA ALA A 234 -19.52 32.91 -6.86
C ALA A 234 -19.39 32.93 -5.33
N PRO A 235 -19.16 31.79 -4.66
CA PRO A 235 -18.84 31.76 -3.24
C PRO A 235 -17.64 32.64 -2.92
N GLU A 236 -17.71 33.42 -1.83
CA GLU A 236 -16.64 34.33 -1.44
C GLU A 236 -15.32 33.55 -1.22
N GLY A 237 -14.28 33.91 -1.97
CA GLY A 237 -12.96 33.28 -1.89
C GLY A 237 -12.77 32.01 -2.72
N ALA A 238 -13.77 31.55 -3.48
CA ALA A 238 -13.62 30.39 -4.35
C ALA A 238 -12.77 30.70 -5.60
N LYS A 239 -11.91 29.75 -5.98
CA LYS A 239 -11.12 29.81 -7.22
C LYS A 239 -11.92 29.15 -8.35
N ALA A 240 -12.08 29.85 -9.47
CA ALA A 240 -12.67 29.29 -10.67
C ALA A 240 -11.81 28.13 -11.19
N ALA A 241 -12.45 27.04 -11.59
CA ALA A 241 -11.77 25.95 -12.29
C ALA A 241 -11.32 26.38 -13.70
N PRO A 242 -10.21 25.84 -14.23
CA PRO A 242 -9.87 26.00 -15.63
C PRO A 242 -10.95 25.36 -16.53
N ALA A 243 -11.29 26.05 -17.61
CA ALA A 243 -12.31 25.58 -18.54
C ALA A 243 -11.86 24.30 -19.26
N CYS A 244 -12.79 23.39 -19.52
CA CYS A 244 -12.50 22.23 -20.34
C CYS A 244 -12.30 22.66 -21.78
N GLU A 245 -11.17 22.29 -22.37
CA GLU A 245 -11.00 22.41 -23.81
C GLU A 245 -12.05 21.48 -24.44
N GLY A 246 -12.98 22.07 -25.20
CA GLY A 246 -13.86 21.28 -26.04
C GLY A 246 -13.02 20.39 -26.96
N PRO A 247 -13.55 19.24 -27.41
CA PRO A 247 -12.90 18.52 -28.49
C PRO A 247 -12.58 19.53 -29.59
N PRO A 248 -11.35 19.55 -30.16
CA PRO A 248 -10.98 20.51 -31.18
C PRO A 248 -12.07 20.48 -32.24
N ASP A 249 -12.72 21.62 -32.50
CA ASP A 249 -13.84 21.73 -33.42
C ASP A 249 -13.52 20.89 -34.66
N GLU A 250 -14.17 19.72 -34.78
CA GLU A 250 -14.00 18.89 -35.96
C GLU A 250 -14.59 19.71 -37.09
N GLU A 251 -13.70 20.37 -37.86
CA GLU A 251 -14.06 21.09 -39.08
C GLU A 251 -15.03 20.22 -39.86
N GLU A 252 -16.29 20.68 -39.96
CA GLU A 252 -17.47 19.96 -40.44
C GLU A 252 -17.16 18.88 -41.51
N GLY A 253 -16.80 17.70 -41.06
CA GLY A 253 -16.52 16.53 -41.87
C GLY A 253 -17.70 15.60 -41.76
N SER A 254 -18.71 15.80 -42.63
CA SER A 254 -19.90 14.94 -42.73
C SER A 254 -19.53 13.45 -42.78
N GLY A 255 -19.66 12.75 -41.65
CA GLY A 255 -19.41 11.33 -41.52
C GLY A 255 -20.25 10.73 -40.39
N GLU A 256 -21.22 9.90 -40.74
CA GLU A 256 -22.11 9.19 -39.81
C GLU A 256 -21.37 8.09 -39.02
N GLY A 257 -21.48 8.12 -37.69
CA GLY A 257 -21.72 6.90 -36.88
C GLY A 257 -20.74 6.55 -35.75
N GLY A 258 -21.29 6.38 -34.53
CA GLY A 258 -20.86 5.35 -33.57
C GLY A 258 -20.30 5.83 -32.23
N ALA A 259 -21.11 5.78 -31.16
CA ALA A 259 -20.65 5.91 -29.78
C ALA A 259 -20.02 4.60 -29.29
N GLY A 260 -18.76 4.67 -28.86
CA GLY A 260 -18.04 3.56 -28.23
C GLY A 260 -17.01 4.10 -27.25
N VAL A 261 -17.16 3.74 -25.97
CA VAL A 261 -16.15 3.96 -24.93
C VAL A 261 -14.93 3.13 -25.33
N THR A 262 -13.80 3.79 -25.56
CA THR A 262 -12.55 3.13 -25.98
C THR A 262 -11.48 3.40 -24.91
N PRO A 263 -10.80 2.38 -24.37
CA PRO A 263 -9.68 2.59 -23.46
C PRO A 263 -8.53 3.29 -24.17
N SER A 264 -8.13 4.47 -23.69
CA SER A 264 -6.97 5.20 -24.22
C SER A 264 -5.67 4.58 -23.70
N THR A 265 -5.01 3.76 -24.52
CA THR A 265 -3.67 3.22 -24.21
C THR A 265 -2.60 4.15 -24.77
N ASN A 266 -2.35 5.28 -24.11
CA ASN A 266 -1.23 6.16 -24.47
C ASN A 266 -0.05 5.94 -23.51
N LYS A 267 0.82 4.96 -23.83
CA LYS A 267 2.18 4.85 -23.28
C LYS A 267 3.20 5.34 -24.30
N GLY A 268 3.62 6.59 -24.14
CA GLY A 268 4.79 7.14 -24.83
C GLY A 268 6.09 6.63 -24.18
N ASN A 269 6.77 5.72 -24.86
CA ASN A 269 8.12 5.24 -24.53
C ASN A 269 9.15 6.15 -25.23
N THR A 270 9.96 6.91 -24.48
CA THR A 270 11.11 7.63 -25.05
C THR A 270 12.42 7.01 -24.57
N THR A 271 13.06 6.32 -25.50
CA THR A 271 14.39 5.73 -25.37
C THR A 271 15.48 6.77 -25.66
N SER A 272 16.59 6.56 -24.97
CA SER A 272 17.85 7.30 -24.98
C SER A 272 18.47 7.56 -26.35
N THR A 273 19.15 8.69 -26.48
CA THR A 273 20.26 8.84 -27.43
C THR A 273 21.40 9.63 -26.80
N THR A 274 22.55 8.97 -26.76
CA THR A 274 23.87 9.43 -26.32
C THR A 274 24.49 10.42 -27.33
N SER A 275 25.13 11.47 -26.85
CA SER A 275 26.24 12.12 -27.57
C SER A 275 27.21 12.83 -26.63
N SER A 276 28.47 12.39 -26.70
CA SER A 276 29.64 12.91 -26.01
C SER A 276 30.13 14.24 -26.61
N GLY A 277 30.70 15.13 -25.79
CA GLY A 277 31.48 16.28 -26.28
C GLY A 277 31.91 17.27 -25.18
N PRO A 278 33.21 17.64 -25.06
CA PRO A 278 33.79 18.24 -23.86
C PRO A 278 33.98 19.77 -23.94
N GLY A 279 34.17 20.43 -22.78
CA GLY A 279 34.98 21.65 -22.69
C GLY A 279 34.46 22.74 -21.71
N PRO A 280 35.33 23.33 -20.87
CA PRO A 280 34.93 24.13 -19.71
C PRO A 280 34.98 25.65 -19.97
N SER A 281 34.19 26.43 -19.21
CA SER A 281 34.49 27.85 -18.96
C SER A 281 33.80 28.38 -17.70
N SER A 282 34.64 28.95 -16.85
CA SER A 282 34.41 29.72 -15.64
C SER A 282 33.69 31.07 -15.83
N THR A 283 32.77 31.43 -14.93
CA THR A 283 32.54 32.79 -14.35
C THR A 283 31.41 32.67 -13.31
N SER A 284 31.69 32.75 -12.00
CA SER A 284 31.70 33.94 -11.13
C SER A 284 30.32 34.57 -10.80
N SER A 285 29.99 34.46 -9.51
CA SER A 285 29.37 35.50 -8.66
C SER A 285 27.90 35.86 -8.84
N GLY A 286 27.10 35.49 -7.83
CA GLY A 286 25.76 36.02 -7.60
C GLY A 286 25.18 35.51 -6.28
N ASN A 287 25.73 35.95 -5.16
CA ASN A 287 25.22 35.67 -3.82
C ASN A 287 23.96 36.53 -3.59
N THR A 288 22.78 35.92 -3.53
CA THR A 288 21.56 36.54 -2.99
C THR A 288 21.03 35.67 -1.86
N SER A 289 21.47 35.98 -0.65
CA SER A 289 20.88 35.52 0.60
C SER A 289 19.53 36.24 0.77
N SER A 290 18.44 35.56 0.44
CA SER A 290 17.10 35.94 0.88
C SER A 290 16.81 35.25 2.20
N THR A 291 16.89 36.01 3.28
CA THR A 291 16.36 35.64 4.59
C THR A 291 14.84 35.59 4.49
N SER A 292 14.24 34.42 4.27
CA SER A 292 12.79 34.23 4.38
C SER A 292 12.45 33.92 5.83
N SER A 293 11.95 34.94 6.51
CA SER A 293 11.38 34.83 7.84
C SER A 293 9.95 34.29 7.74
N GLY A 294 9.77 33.04 8.16
CA GLY A 294 8.66 32.58 9.00
C GLY A 294 7.26 32.58 8.37
N ASN A 295 6.93 31.48 7.69
CA ASN A 295 5.67 30.76 7.85
C ASN A 295 5.99 29.31 7.46
N SER A 296 5.72 28.33 8.34
CA SER A 296 5.87 26.92 8.00
C SER A 296 4.98 26.66 6.78
N SER A 297 5.59 26.30 5.65
CA SER A 297 4.85 25.85 4.46
C SER A 297 4.01 24.66 4.88
N GLU A 298 2.69 24.83 4.81
CA GLU A 298 1.79 23.69 4.88
C GLU A 298 2.14 22.74 3.73
N CYS A 299 2.21 21.45 4.02
CA CYS A 299 2.54 20.43 3.04
C CYS A 299 1.54 19.28 3.13
N SER A 300 1.34 18.61 2.00
CA SER A 300 0.54 17.37 1.90
C SER A 300 1.41 16.18 1.49
N LEU A 301 2.57 16.42 0.86
CA LEU A 301 3.49 15.40 0.34
C LEU A 301 4.94 15.81 0.59
N ASP A 302 5.84 14.83 0.74
CA ASP A 302 7.28 15.06 0.99
C ASP A 302 7.93 15.91 -0.12
N GLN A 303 7.44 15.83 -1.36
CA GLN A 303 7.93 16.62 -2.49
C GLN A 303 7.66 18.13 -2.38
N HIS A 304 6.78 18.56 -1.47
CA HIS A 304 6.52 19.98 -1.21
C HIS A 304 7.52 20.59 -0.22
N CYS A 305 8.40 19.78 0.35
CA CYS A 305 9.40 20.20 1.31
C CYS A 305 10.77 20.39 0.67
N GLU A 306 11.64 21.15 1.34
CA GLU A 306 13.00 21.37 0.85
C GLU A 306 13.83 20.09 0.96
N GLU A 307 14.95 20.02 0.24
CA GLU A 307 15.86 18.87 0.31
C GLU A 307 16.34 18.66 1.76
N GLY A 308 16.10 17.46 2.31
CA GLY A 308 16.39 17.15 3.71
C GLY A 308 15.19 17.28 4.65
N GLU A 309 14.01 17.65 4.16
CA GLU A 309 12.76 17.71 4.93
C GLU A 309 11.76 16.64 4.46
N VAL A 310 10.80 16.30 5.33
CA VAL A 310 9.65 15.45 4.99
C VAL A 310 8.37 16.07 5.52
N CYS A 311 7.26 15.81 4.82
CA CYS A 311 5.97 16.31 5.20
C CYS A 311 5.35 15.43 6.30
N ARG A 312 5.17 15.98 7.49
CA ARG A 312 4.55 15.27 8.62
C ARG A 312 3.59 16.18 9.36
N GLN A 313 2.36 15.70 9.51
CA GLN A 313 1.29 16.44 10.19
C GLN A 313 1.03 17.83 9.58
N GLY A 314 1.11 17.92 8.25
CA GLY A 314 0.83 19.15 7.52
C GLY A 314 1.97 20.16 7.51
N ALA A 315 3.16 19.84 8.02
CA ALA A 315 4.32 20.73 8.02
C ALA A 315 5.58 20.01 7.54
N CYS A 316 6.42 20.72 6.80
CA CYS A 316 7.75 20.26 6.46
C CYS A 316 8.62 20.23 7.71
N LYS A 317 9.17 19.07 8.03
CA LYS A 317 10.05 18.87 9.18
C LYS A 317 11.42 18.40 8.70
N GLU A 318 12.46 19.01 9.24
CA GLU A 318 13.85 18.60 9.04
C GLU A 318 14.05 17.13 9.42
N VAL A 319 14.68 16.36 8.52
CA VAL A 319 15.09 14.99 8.76
C VAL A 319 16.48 14.98 9.39
N LEU A 320 16.56 14.41 10.58
CA LEU A 320 17.78 14.18 11.33
C LEU A 320 18.14 12.69 11.27
N GLU A 321 19.44 12.39 11.38
CA GLU A 321 19.94 11.03 11.54
C GLU A 321 20.31 10.76 13.00
N LEU A 322 19.56 9.86 13.63
CA LEU A 322 19.88 9.33 14.96
C LEU A 322 20.75 8.08 14.78
N CYS A 323 22.07 8.27 14.80
CA CYS A 323 23.03 7.18 14.69
C CYS A 323 23.22 6.46 16.02
N ILE A 324 22.72 5.24 16.10
CA ILE A 324 22.80 4.39 17.28
C ILE A 324 24.20 3.77 17.38
N ASN A 325 24.68 3.17 16.28
CA ASN A 325 25.98 2.49 16.19
C ASN A 325 26.21 1.51 17.35
N GLN A 326 25.19 0.69 17.64
CA GLN A 326 25.23 -0.34 18.68
C GLN A 326 24.86 -1.69 18.08
N THR A 327 25.49 -2.73 18.59
CA THR A 327 25.10 -4.12 18.36
C THR A 327 24.01 -4.50 19.35
N LEU A 328 22.86 -4.89 18.83
CA LEU A 328 21.72 -5.37 19.60
C LEU A 328 21.73 -6.89 19.57
N HIS A 329 21.80 -7.49 20.76
CA HIS A 329 21.79 -8.94 20.91
C HIS A 329 20.40 -9.42 21.30
N ILE A 330 19.87 -10.39 20.53
CA ILE A 330 18.59 -11.04 20.75
C ILE A 330 18.86 -12.53 20.77
N GLY A 331 18.81 -13.12 21.96
CA GLY A 331 18.94 -14.56 22.18
C GLY A 331 17.73 -15.12 22.91
N ASP A 332 17.88 -16.29 23.51
CA ASP A 332 16.83 -17.04 24.21
C ASP A 332 15.47 -16.99 23.51
N LEU A 333 15.41 -17.53 22.29
CA LEU A 333 14.16 -17.63 21.55
C LEU A 333 13.16 -18.49 22.31
N ASN A 334 11.88 -18.13 22.24
CA ASN A 334 10.80 -18.93 22.81
C ASN A 334 10.49 -20.06 21.83
N LEU A 335 10.53 -21.30 22.30
CA LEU A 335 10.07 -22.45 21.52
C LEU A 335 8.58 -22.33 21.22
N ILE A 336 8.24 -22.36 19.94
CA ILE A 336 6.87 -22.35 19.42
C ILE A 336 6.46 -23.76 18.98
N GLU A 337 7.35 -24.46 18.27
CA GLU A 337 7.10 -25.78 17.70
C GLU A 337 8.40 -26.61 17.67
N GLY A 338 8.27 -27.95 17.57
CA GLY A 338 9.37 -28.91 17.46
C GLY A 338 9.98 -29.34 18.78
N ASP A 339 11.17 -29.93 18.73
CA ASP A 339 11.87 -30.47 19.90
C ASP A 339 12.93 -29.54 20.49
N ALA A 340 13.06 -28.34 19.94
CA ALA A 340 14.03 -27.29 20.31
C ALA A 340 15.45 -27.49 19.76
N GLU A 341 15.67 -28.43 18.85
CA GLU A 341 16.93 -28.62 18.13
C GLU A 341 16.75 -28.26 16.64
N PHE A 342 17.76 -27.60 16.03
CA PHE A 342 17.80 -27.37 14.57
C PHE A 342 18.56 -28.47 13.82
N GLY A 343 19.12 -29.45 14.56
CA GLY A 343 19.48 -30.76 14.02
C GLY A 343 20.65 -30.83 13.03
N GLY A 344 21.46 -29.77 12.87
CA GLY A 344 22.46 -29.72 11.80
C GLY A 344 21.87 -29.38 10.43
N HIS A 345 20.62 -28.93 10.38
CA HIS A 345 19.87 -28.61 9.17
C HIS A 345 19.71 -27.11 8.93
N GLY A 346 20.12 -26.28 9.90
CA GLY A 346 20.02 -24.85 9.90
C GLY A 346 18.58 -24.30 9.72
N PRO A 347 18.23 -23.18 10.37
CA PRO A 347 16.92 -22.59 10.19
C PRO A 347 16.82 -21.58 9.04
N ASP A 348 15.61 -21.43 8.54
CA ASP A 348 15.14 -20.22 7.91
C ASP A 348 14.95 -19.14 9.01
N VAL A 349 15.72 -18.08 8.92
CA VAL A 349 15.77 -17.00 9.89
C VAL A 349 15.13 -15.76 9.30
N GLN A 350 14.12 -15.26 9.99
CA GLN A 350 13.43 -14.01 9.73
C GLN A 350 13.74 -13.01 10.86
N VAL A 351 14.08 -11.78 10.49
CA VAL A 351 14.28 -10.68 11.42
C VAL A 351 13.50 -9.46 10.92
N ASP A 352 12.52 -9.03 11.72
CA ASP A 352 11.76 -7.82 11.49
C ASP A 352 12.23 -6.72 12.43
N PHE A 353 12.44 -5.53 11.87
CA PHE A 353 12.97 -4.35 12.55
C PHE A 353 11.98 -3.20 12.38
N ASN A 354 11.38 -2.76 13.48
CA ASN A 354 10.32 -1.75 13.47
C ASN A 354 10.66 -0.57 14.44
N PRO A 355 11.20 0.54 13.92
CA PRO A 355 11.49 1.72 14.71
C PRO A 355 10.23 2.58 14.92
N VAL A 356 9.95 2.97 16.16
CA VAL A 356 8.78 3.75 16.58
C VAL A 356 9.21 4.95 17.42
N ALA A 357 8.75 6.14 17.06
CA ALA A 357 9.01 7.34 17.87
C ALA A 357 8.23 7.26 19.20
N THR A 358 8.89 7.63 20.29
CA THR A 358 8.28 7.76 21.62
C THR A 358 8.51 9.16 22.16
N SER A 359 7.86 9.47 23.28
CA SER A 359 8.04 10.78 23.94
C SER A 359 9.44 11.01 24.52
N SER A 360 10.26 9.95 24.64
CA SER A 360 11.62 10.03 25.18
C SER A 360 12.72 9.68 24.18
N GLY A 361 12.37 9.27 22.95
CA GLY A 361 13.31 8.57 22.10
C GLY A 361 12.72 7.89 20.88
N VAL A 362 13.46 6.89 20.43
CA VAL A 362 12.99 5.87 19.49
C VAL A 362 13.04 4.53 20.18
N ASP A 363 11.93 3.80 20.13
CA ASP A 363 11.90 2.39 20.48
C ASP A 363 12.07 1.58 19.19
N VAL A 364 13.02 0.67 19.19
CA VAL A 364 13.23 -0.27 18.10
C VAL A 364 12.69 -1.63 18.55
N ASN A 365 11.58 -2.06 17.97
CA ASN A 365 11.08 -3.41 18.18
C ASN A 365 11.73 -4.33 17.15
N ILE A 366 12.41 -5.37 17.63
CA ILE A 366 13.00 -6.39 16.78
C ILE A 366 12.32 -7.71 17.07
N HIS A 367 11.80 -8.35 16.04
CA HIS A 367 11.26 -9.71 16.09
C HIS A 367 12.21 -10.64 15.33
N VAL A 368 12.68 -11.69 15.99
CA VAL A 368 13.49 -12.74 15.40
C VAL A 368 12.68 -14.02 15.42
N LYS A 369 12.59 -14.70 14.28
CA LYS A 369 11.99 -16.02 14.12
C LYS A 369 12.98 -16.91 13.40
N MET A 370 13.19 -18.12 13.91
CA MET A 370 14.06 -19.14 13.34
C MET A 370 13.26 -20.41 13.22
N ARG A 371 13.20 -21.00 12.02
CA ARG A 371 12.46 -22.23 11.75
C ARG A 371 13.34 -23.23 11.04
N GLU A 372 13.50 -24.42 11.60
CA GLU A 372 14.21 -25.52 10.99
C GLU A 372 13.70 -25.80 9.58
N THR A 373 14.61 -26.00 8.63
CA THR A 373 14.25 -26.22 7.23
C THR A 373 13.88 -27.68 6.92
N GLN A 374 14.20 -28.61 7.82
CA GLN A 374 14.03 -30.05 7.63
C GLN A 374 13.52 -30.72 8.92
N SER A 375 13.28 -32.04 8.87
CA SER A 375 12.90 -32.88 10.02
C SER A 375 11.58 -32.49 10.71
N ASP A 376 11.65 -31.86 11.88
CA ASP A 376 10.56 -31.67 12.84
C ASP A 376 10.10 -30.22 12.94
N TRP A 377 10.68 -29.34 12.12
CA TRP A 377 10.22 -27.96 11.94
C TRP A 377 10.30 -27.15 13.22
N THR A 378 11.34 -27.42 14.03
CA THR A 378 11.59 -26.66 15.25
C THR A 378 11.54 -25.17 14.96
N THR A 379 10.72 -24.44 15.71
CA THR A 379 10.51 -23.00 15.51
C THR A 379 10.71 -22.27 16.82
N GLY A 380 11.61 -21.29 16.82
CA GLY A 380 11.87 -20.40 17.94
C GLY A 380 11.64 -18.94 17.54
N GLU A 381 11.01 -18.15 18.40
CA GLU A 381 10.84 -16.71 18.13
C GLU A 381 10.97 -15.83 19.38
N ARG A 382 11.34 -14.57 19.16
CA ARG A 382 11.38 -13.56 20.23
C ARG A 382 11.22 -12.16 19.67
N SER A 383 10.38 -11.37 20.33
CA SER A 383 10.35 -9.92 20.16
C SER A 383 11.05 -9.23 21.33
N GLN A 384 11.90 -8.25 21.03
CA GLN A 384 12.56 -7.42 22.03
C GLN A 384 12.56 -5.96 21.60
N THR A 385 12.22 -5.07 22.53
CA THR A 385 12.26 -3.61 22.32
C THR A 385 13.53 -3.02 22.92
N PHE A 386 14.24 -2.22 22.13
CA PHE A 386 15.40 -1.45 22.54
C PHE A 386 15.08 0.04 22.46
N SER A 387 15.22 0.75 23.58
CA SER A 387 14.90 2.18 23.67
C SER A 387 16.15 3.05 23.58
N PHE A 388 16.16 3.99 22.64
CA PHE A 388 17.24 4.95 22.44
C PHE A 388 16.75 6.35 22.77
N GLN A 389 17.40 7.00 23.74
CA GLN A 389 16.99 8.33 24.20
C GLN A 389 17.30 9.41 23.14
N GLY A 390 16.36 10.33 22.93
CA GLY A 390 16.50 11.44 22.00
C GLY A 390 15.16 12.16 21.80
N GLN A 391 15.15 13.49 21.77
CA GLN A 391 13.92 14.19 21.39
C GLN A 391 13.75 14.09 19.88
N VAL A 392 12.71 13.38 19.46
CA VAL A 392 12.37 13.16 18.05
C VAL A 392 10.89 13.46 17.85
N GLY A 393 10.51 13.95 16.66
CA GLY A 393 9.12 14.19 16.33
C GLY A 393 8.42 12.92 15.83
N SER A 394 9.03 12.23 14.86
CA SER A 394 8.51 11.01 14.24
C SER A 394 9.65 10.22 13.60
N VAL A 395 9.46 8.90 13.41
CA VAL A 395 10.38 8.07 12.65
C VAL A 395 10.05 8.18 11.16
N VAL A 396 11.09 8.35 10.33
CA VAL A 396 11.01 8.43 8.86
C VAL A 396 11.50 7.13 8.22
N SER A 397 12.46 6.44 8.85
CA SER A 397 12.92 5.12 8.39
C SER A 397 11.77 4.12 8.35
N PRO A 398 11.55 3.41 7.22
CA PRO A 398 10.53 2.38 7.14
C PRO A 398 10.89 1.17 8.02
N PRO A 399 9.91 0.35 8.42
CA PRO A 399 10.17 -1.00 8.91
C PRO A 399 10.98 -1.79 7.88
N LEU A 400 11.85 -2.66 8.36
CA LEU A 400 12.68 -3.53 7.53
C LEU A 400 12.44 -4.98 7.95
N SER A 401 12.26 -5.86 6.98
CA SER A 401 12.19 -7.31 7.20
C SER A 401 13.30 -7.97 6.39
N TRP A 402 13.95 -8.96 6.99
CA TRP A 402 15.05 -9.67 6.38
C TRP A 402 14.92 -11.16 6.65
N ASN A 403 15.09 -11.97 5.59
CA ASN A 403 15.01 -13.42 5.64
C ASN A 403 16.27 -14.04 5.00
N TYR A 404 16.79 -15.10 5.58
CA TYR A 404 17.80 -15.97 4.97
C TYR A 404 17.71 -17.39 5.52
N THR A 405 18.24 -18.35 4.79
CA THR A 405 18.40 -19.72 5.27
C THR A 405 19.85 -19.93 5.69
N ASP A 406 20.06 -20.25 6.97
CA ASP A 406 21.31 -20.77 7.50
C ASP A 406 21.40 -22.23 7.04
N ASP A 407 22.37 -22.57 6.18
CA ASP A 407 22.52 -23.91 5.60
C ASP A 407 23.80 -24.63 6.06
N ASP A 408 24.55 -24.02 6.99
CA ASP A 408 25.74 -24.61 7.57
C ASP A 408 25.86 -24.35 9.09
N ASN A 409 27.00 -24.71 9.68
CA ASN A 409 27.24 -24.52 11.13
C ASN A 409 28.11 -23.28 11.39
N SER A 410 28.20 -22.38 10.40
CA SER A 410 29.04 -21.22 10.47
C SER A 410 28.20 -19.98 10.72
N ASP A 411 28.84 -19.02 11.36
CA ASP A 411 28.24 -17.75 11.65
C ASP A 411 27.99 -16.97 10.35
N ASP A 412 26.74 -16.89 9.93
CA ASP A 412 26.38 -16.16 8.71
C ASP A 412 26.40 -14.65 8.96
N GLY A 413 27.41 -14.02 8.36
CA GLY A 413 27.59 -12.57 8.38
C GLY A 413 26.80 -11.92 7.25
N LEU A 414 25.99 -10.94 7.62
CA LEU A 414 25.18 -10.16 6.69
C LEU A 414 25.84 -8.82 6.46
N GLY A 415 26.02 -8.47 5.19
CA GLY A 415 26.48 -7.15 4.78
C GLY A 415 25.61 -6.59 3.67
N GLY A 416 25.61 -5.26 3.55
CA GLY A 416 25.09 -4.58 2.35
C GLY A 416 23.78 -3.81 2.52
N PHE A 417 23.34 -3.55 3.75
CA PHE A 417 22.18 -2.67 3.97
C PHE A 417 22.66 -1.21 4.06
N GLU A 418 22.09 -0.33 3.23
CA GLU A 418 22.32 1.11 3.37
C GLU A 418 21.41 1.68 4.48
N GLY A 419 22.01 2.33 5.48
CA GLY A 419 21.31 3.17 6.45
C GLY A 419 21.03 2.53 7.81
N LEU A 420 19.94 1.76 7.92
CA LEU A 420 19.32 1.40 9.21
C LEU A 420 20.01 0.25 9.94
N ILE A 421 20.35 -0.81 9.23
CA ILE A 421 21.15 -1.94 9.71
C ILE A 421 22.48 -1.86 8.98
N LEU A 422 23.60 -2.00 9.70
CA LEU A 422 24.94 -1.99 9.10
C LEU A 422 25.42 -3.40 8.79
N SER A 423 25.14 -4.30 9.73
CA SER A 423 25.44 -5.71 9.63
C SER A 423 24.51 -6.48 10.57
N GLY A 424 24.41 -7.78 10.36
CA GLY A 424 23.81 -8.67 11.32
C GLY A 424 24.46 -10.03 11.24
N LYS A 425 24.28 -10.82 12.27
CA LYS A 425 24.80 -12.17 12.37
C LYS A 425 23.86 -12.95 13.25
N CYS A 426 23.41 -14.11 12.78
CA CYS A 426 22.71 -15.05 13.65
C CYS A 426 23.50 -16.35 13.72
N SER A 427 23.34 -17.04 14.84
CA SER A 427 23.89 -18.37 15.09
C SER A 427 22.72 -19.25 15.45
N ALA A 428 22.46 -20.28 14.66
CA ALA A 428 21.27 -21.10 14.85
C ALA A 428 21.49 -22.60 14.61
N ASP A 429 22.74 -23.08 14.67
CA ASP A 429 23.06 -24.51 14.58
C ASP A 429 24.39 -24.83 15.28
N THR A 430 24.35 -24.97 16.63
CA THR A 430 25.54 -25.21 17.46
C THR A 430 25.52 -26.57 18.17
N TRP A 431 25.13 -27.62 17.44
CA TRP A 431 25.24 -29.02 17.88
C TRP A 431 24.43 -29.35 19.15
N GLY A 432 23.13 -28.99 19.17
CA GLY A 432 22.12 -29.43 20.15
C GLY A 432 21.44 -28.29 20.93
N ASP A 433 20.25 -28.56 21.50
CA ASP A 433 19.36 -27.62 22.22
C ASP A 433 19.43 -26.16 21.70
N ASP A 434 19.18 -25.94 20.41
CA ASP A 434 19.43 -24.64 19.78
C ASP A 434 18.37 -23.58 20.12
N VAL A 435 17.14 -23.96 20.49
CA VAL A 435 16.10 -23.03 20.98
C VAL A 435 16.04 -23.10 22.52
N CYS A 436 17.00 -22.46 23.19
CA CYS A 436 17.15 -22.55 24.65
C CYS A 436 17.49 -21.23 25.37
N ASN A 437 17.73 -21.29 26.70
CA ASN A 437 18.36 -20.23 27.50
C ASN A 437 19.73 -20.69 28.02
N GLY A 438 20.82 -19.97 27.69
CA GLY A 438 22.19 -20.42 27.96
C GLY A 438 23.23 -19.99 26.90
N SER A 439 24.46 -20.48 27.03
CA SER A 439 25.60 -20.05 26.21
C SER A 439 25.67 -20.68 24.81
N ASN A 440 24.81 -21.65 24.51
CA ASN A 440 24.80 -22.41 23.25
C ASN A 440 23.45 -22.29 22.52
N CYS A 441 22.63 -21.31 22.90
CA CYS A 441 21.31 -21.14 22.32
C CYS A 441 21.39 -20.24 21.11
N SER A 442 20.38 -20.28 20.26
CA SER A 442 20.31 -19.47 19.06
C SER A 442 20.15 -18.00 19.39
N TRP A 443 20.80 -17.16 18.61
CA TRP A 443 20.82 -15.72 18.81
C TRP A 443 21.06 -14.97 17.51
N CYS A 444 20.72 -13.68 17.51
CA CYS A 444 21.10 -12.70 16.50
C CYS A 444 21.76 -11.49 17.14
N GLU A 445 22.87 -11.04 16.55
CA GLU A 445 23.50 -9.74 16.80
C GLU A 445 23.26 -8.85 15.59
N ILE A 446 22.64 -7.69 15.81
CA ILE A 446 22.25 -6.76 14.76
C ILE A 446 22.95 -5.44 15.03
N GLU A 447 23.84 -5.03 14.13
CA GLU A 447 24.49 -3.72 14.20
C GLU A 447 23.57 -2.66 13.60
N VAL A 448 23.05 -1.78 14.45
CA VAL A 448 22.12 -0.73 14.04
C VAL A 448 22.90 0.54 13.68
N GLY A 449 22.63 1.06 12.49
CA GLY A 449 23.22 2.28 11.95
C GLY A 449 22.45 3.52 12.38
N CYS A 450 21.99 4.30 11.41
CA CYS A 450 21.29 5.55 11.64
C CYS A 450 19.80 5.43 11.33
N ILE A 451 18.97 5.88 12.27
CA ILE A 451 17.52 6.00 12.10
C ILE A 451 17.22 7.42 11.63
N ARG A 452 16.52 7.56 10.49
CA ARG A 452 16.02 8.85 10.04
C ARG A 452 14.79 9.21 10.86
N VAL A 453 14.81 10.38 11.48
CA VAL A 453 13.76 10.90 12.35
C VAL A 453 13.48 12.36 12.01
N THR A 454 12.29 12.87 12.29
CA THR A 454 12.05 14.32 12.20
C THR A 454 12.51 15.00 13.48
N ALA A 455 12.94 16.26 13.37
CA ALA A 455 13.10 17.13 14.53
C ALA A 455 11.81 17.16 15.41
N PRO A 456 11.94 17.31 16.74
CA PRO A 456 10.83 17.34 17.68
C PRO A 456 9.83 18.49 17.45
#